data_AF-T2JER7-F1
#
_entry.id   AF-T2JER7-F1
#
_cell.length_a   1.000
_cell.length_b   1.000
_cell.length_c   1.000
_cell.angle_alpha   90.00
_cell.angle_beta   90.00
_cell.angle_gamma   90.00
#
_symmetry.space_group_name_H-M   'P 1'
#
loop_
_entity.id
_entity.type
_entity.pdbx_description
1 polymer ?
#
loop_
_entity_poly.entity_id
_entity_poly.type
_entity_poly.pdbx_seq_one_letter_code
_entity_poly.pdbx_strand_id
1 'polypeptide(L)'
;MSQLLIVSQSEVAQWLNRWQEINGSLYYLLSSPNTEQFNPVNLENNSYSFDRAIICDKPEIAQFLIRNNFHFENNCAVLSIDGYPQEIFNTVMEMLKRNPDLQVYGLHDASPKGVSLIYELRNNEQWFKDSSVNIYDLGISPRQILKNPKYVILNSPESAREAKLLPSEIKANLTPEELIWLESGNFVELESFSSKSLLRIITRGISISPLDNGNQSFITLEDNSSLAATGGYIYGVDSFG
;
A
#
# COMPACT_ATOMS: atom_id res chain seq x y z
N MET A 1 23.94 -20.08 -22.89
CA MET A 1 22.52 -20.49 -22.80
C MET A 1 22.09 -20.24 -21.36
N SER A 2 21.31 -19.19 -21.12
CA SER A 2 20.75 -18.90 -19.81
C SER A 2 19.55 -19.83 -19.61
N GLN A 3 19.63 -20.77 -18.67
CA GLN A 3 18.45 -21.52 -18.24
C GLN A 3 17.56 -20.55 -17.46
N LEU A 4 16.37 -20.26 -18.01
CA LEU A 4 15.32 -19.62 -17.23
C LEU A 4 14.82 -20.65 -16.21
N LEU A 5 15.03 -20.37 -14.93
CA LEU A 5 14.44 -21.13 -13.84
C LEU A 5 12.95 -20.76 -13.80
N ILE A 6 12.09 -21.61 -14.34
CA ILE A 6 10.64 -21.48 -14.22
C ILE A 6 10.26 -22.22 -12.95
N VAL A 7 9.85 -21.48 -11.92
CA VAL A 7 9.38 -22.06 -10.65
C VAL A 7 7.91 -21.74 -10.51
N SER A 8 7.08 -22.76 -10.31
CA SER A 8 5.66 -22.60 -10.02
C SER A 8 5.43 -22.23 -8.55
N GLN A 9 4.32 -21.55 -8.25
CA GLN A 9 3.92 -21.29 -6.86
C GLN A 9 3.76 -22.58 -6.05
N SER A 10 3.29 -23.67 -6.68
CA SER A 10 3.20 -24.98 -6.04
C SER A 10 4.56 -25.53 -5.62
N GLU A 11 5.60 -25.35 -6.43
CA GLU A 11 6.95 -25.78 -6.07
C GLU A 11 7.50 -24.96 -4.91
N VAL A 12 7.31 -23.64 -4.92
CA VAL A 12 7.69 -22.78 -3.79
C VAL A 12 6.98 -23.21 -2.51
N ALA A 13 5.66 -23.45 -2.57
CA ALA A 13 4.89 -23.91 -1.42
C ALA A 13 5.38 -25.26 -0.88
N GLN A 14 5.71 -26.22 -1.76
CA GLN A 14 6.29 -27.49 -1.35
C GLN A 14 7.66 -27.33 -0.69
N TRP A 15 8.50 -26.43 -1.20
CA TRP A 15 9.80 -26.16 -0.61
C TRP A 15 9.67 -25.51 0.76
N LEU A 16 8.73 -24.57 0.89
CA LEU A 16 8.42 -23.91 2.16
C LEU A 16 7.90 -24.91 3.19
N ASN A 17 6.97 -25.79 2.82
CA ASN A 17 6.43 -26.82 3.71
C ASN A 17 7.54 -27.74 4.25
N ARG A 18 8.41 -28.24 3.36
CA ARG A 18 9.55 -29.08 3.77
C ARG A 18 10.53 -28.33 4.68
N TRP A 19 10.74 -27.05 4.43
CA TRP A 19 11.58 -26.22 5.28
C TRP A 19 10.96 -26.07 6.68
N GLN A 20 9.64 -25.86 6.77
CA GLN A 20 8.92 -25.70 8.04
C GLN A 20 8.83 -27.01 8.86
N GLU A 21 8.80 -28.17 8.21
CA GLU A 21 8.89 -29.48 8.91
C GLU A 21 10.18 -29.61 9.73
N ILE A 22 11.27 -29.01 9.26
CA ILE A 22 12.59 -29.08 9.91
C ILE A 22 12.81 -27.90 10.87
N ASN A 23 12.39 -26.68 10.47
CA ASN A 23 12.74 -25.44 11.17
C ASN A 23 11.60 -24.84 12.00
N GLY A 24 10.40 -25.41 11.92
CA GLY A 24 9.22 -24.93 12.64
C GLY A 24 8.41 -23.86 11.89
N SER A 25 7.52 -23.19 12.63
CA SER A 25 6.54 -22.25 12.06
C SER A 25 7.15 -20.88 11.74
N LEU A 26 6.70 -20.28 10.64
CA LEU A 26 7.10 -18.94 10.22
C LEU A 26 6.16 -17.89 10.82
N TYR A 27 6.46 -17.44 12.03
CA TYR A 27 5.61 -16.50 12.77
C TYR A 27 5.44 -15.12 12.10
N TYR A 28 6.39 -14.72 11.26
CA TYR A 28 6.40 -13.41 10.59
C TYR A 28 5.97 -13.45 9.12
N LEU A 29 5.70 -14.64 8.59
CA LEU A 29 5.13 -14.76 7.25
C LEU A 29 3.63 -14.49 7.33
N LEU A 30 3.15 -13.54 6.54
CA LEU A 30 1.73 -13.21 6.49
C LEU A 30 0.93 -14.42 5.98
N SER A 31 -0.16 -14.73 6.67
CA SER A 31 -1.15 -15.70 6.20
C SER A 31 -2.10 -15.02 5.21
N SER A 32 -2.82 -15.77 4.39
CA SER A 32 -3.81 -15.18 3.48
C SER A 32 -4.79 -14.27 4.25
N PRO A 33 -5.07 -13.04 3.78
CA PRO A 33 -5.93 -12.09 4.50
C PRO A 33 -7.30 -12.67 4.89
N ASN A 34 -7.87 -13.53 4.05
CA ASN A 34 -9.15 -14.20 4.30
C ASN A 34 -9.16 -15.21 5.46
N THR A 35 -8.00 -15.58 5.99
CA THR A 35 -7.87 -16.58 7.06
C THR A 35 -7.57 -15.97 8.43
N GLU A 36 -7.33 -14.66 8.48
CA GLU A 36 -6.96 -13.97 9.70
C GLU A 36 -8.19 -13.46 10.44
N GLN A 37 -8.30 -13.84 11.71
CA GLN A 37 -9.35 -13.35 12.61
C GLN A 37 -8.92 -12.03 13.23
N PHE A 38 -9.79 -11.03 13.15
CA PHE A 38 -9.60 -9.74 13.80
C PHE A 38 -10.43 -9.70 15.08
N ASN A 39 -9.79 -9.42 16.21
CA ASN A 39 -10.53 -9.22 17.45
C ASN A 39 -11.14 -7.80 17.46
N PRO A 40 -12.47 -7.63 17.34
CA PRO A 40 -13.11 -6.32 17.32
C PRO A 40 -13.09 -5.62 18.70
N VAL A 41 -12.66 -6.33 19.76
CA VAL A 41 -12.75 -5.93 21.17
C VAL A 41 -12.12 -4.55 21.46
N ASN A 42 -11.17 -4.07 20.65
CA ASN A 42 -10.57 -2.75 20.82
C ASN A 42 -11.39 -1.58 20.23
N LEU A 43 -12.38 -1.85 19.37
CA LEU A 43 -13.22 -0.81 18.73
C LEU A 43 -14.48 -0.47 19.54
N GLU A 44 -14.92 -1.35 20.45
CA GLU A 44 -16.18 -1.19 21.20
C GLU A 44 -16.11 -0.10 22.28
N ASN A 45 -14.91 0.27 22.72
CA ASN A 45 -14.71 1.45 23.53
C ASN A 45 -14.68 2.67 22.61
N ASN A 46 -15.84 3.32 22.41
CA ASN A 46 -16.11 4.56 21.64
C ASN A 46 -15.14 5.76 21.85
N SER A 47 -14.04 5.58 22.57
CA SER A 47 -12.94 6.54 22.75
C SER A 47 -11.91 6.51 21.62
N TYR A 48 -11.94 5.50 20.74
CA TYR A 48 -10.96 5.38 19.66
C TYR A 48 -11.40 6.21 18.44
N SER A 49 -10.84 7.40 18.25
CA SER A 49 -11.09 8.24 17.08
C SER A 49 -9.89 8.23 16.13
N PHE A 50 -10.13 7.90 14.86
CA PHE A 50 -9.10 7.98 13.83
C PHE A 50 -9.13 9.35 13.16
N ASP A 51 -8.02 10.08 13.20
CA ASP A 51 -7.86 11.32 12.44
C ASP A 51 -7.52 11.05 10.97
N ARG A 52 -7.06 9.83 10.69
CA ARG A 52 -6.51 9.41 9.40
C ARG A 52 -7.03 8.03 9.00
N ALA A 53 -7.11 7.78 7.69
CA ALA A 53 -7.35 6.45 7.14
C ALA A 53 -6.37 6.15 6.01
N ILE A 54 -5.80 4.95 6.00
CA ILE A 54 -5.04 4.40 4.88
C ILE A 54 -5.89 3.35 4.21
N ILE A 55 -6.17 3.55 2.92
CA ILE A 55 -6.90 2.57 2.10
C ILE A 55 -5.92 1.97 1.09
N CYS A 56 -5.71 0.67 1.16
CA CYS A 56 -4.80 -0.07 0.29
C CYS A 56 -5.56 -0.63 -0.93
N ASP A 57 -4.92 -0.74 -2.08
CA ASP A 57 -5.47 -1.46 -3.24
C ASP A 57 -5.52 -2.98 -3.07
N LYS A 58 -4.66 -3.52 -2.19
CA LYS A 58 -4.52 -4.94 -1.85
C LYS A 58 -4.71 -5.21 -0.35
N PRO A 59 -5.41 -6.29 0.03
CA PRO A 59 -5.57 -6.67 1.43
C PRO A 59 -4.26 -7.13 2.09
N GLU A 60 -3.30 -7.67 1.33
CA GLU A 60 -1.99 -8.08 1.83
C GLU A 60 -1.18 -6.89 2.39
N ILE A 61 -1.26 -5.72 1.73
CA ILE A 61 -0.60 -4.51 2.19
C ILE A 61 -1.29 -3.94 3.44
N ALA A 62 -2.63 -3.97 3.49
CA ALA A 62 -3.37 -3.59 4.68
C ALA A 62 -3.01 -4.49 5.88
N GLN A 63 -2.98 -5.80 5.67
CA GLN A 63 -2.55 -6.79 6.66
C GLN A 63 -1.12 -6.54 7.12
N PHE A 64 -0.20 -6.29 6.19
CA PHE A 64 1.18 -5.93 6.49
C PHE A 64 1.27 -4.74 7.45
N LEU A 65 0.55 -3.65 7.16
CA LEU A 65 0.54 -2.45 8.01
C LEU A 65 -0.04 -2.74 9.40
N ILE A 66 -1.13 -3.49 9.47
CA ILE A 66 -1.77 -3.88 10.73
C ILE A 66 -0.81 -4.70 11.58
N ARG A 67 -0.17 -5.73 11.01
CA ARG A 67 0.78 -6.60 11.71
C ARG A 67 2.03 -5.88 12.20
N ASN A 68 2.40 -4.77 11.56
CA ASN A 68 3.48 -3.90 11.99
C ASN A 68 3.00 -2.78 12.95
N ASN A 69 1.79 -2.89 13.55
CA ASN A 69 1.21 -1.91 14.47
C ASN A 69 1.10 -0.49 13.91
N PHE A 70 1.15 -0.32 12.59
CA PHE A 70 1.20 0.98 11.94
C PHE A 70 -0.01 1.87 12.30
N HIS A 71 -1.19 1.26 12.33
CA HIS A 71 -2.47 1.89 12.68
C HIS A 71 -2.47 2.54 14.06
N PHE A 72 -1.79 1.92 15.03
CA PHE A 72 -1.66 2.44 16.39
C PHE A 72 -0.63 3.58 16.43
N GLU A 73 0.56 3.38 15.86
CA GLU A 73 1.63 4.39 15.86
C GLU A 73 1.26 5.68 15.10
N ASN A 74 0.39 5.57 14.09
CA ASN A 74 0.02 6.68 13.23
C ASN A 74 -1.44 7.13 13.45
N ASN A 75 -2.11 6.74 14.54
CA ASN A 75 -3.50 7.08 14.82
C ASN A 75 -4.40 7.01 13.57
N CYS A 76 -4.34 5.90 12.83
CA CYS A 76 -5.03 5.76 11.56
C CYS A 76 -5.78 4.44 11.44
N ALA A 77 -6.94 4.48 10.79
CA ALA A 77 -7.58 3.26 10.32
C ALA A 77 -6.78 2.70 9.14
N VAL A 78 -6.68 1.38 9.02
CA VAL A 78 -6.06 0.71 7.87
C VAL A 78 -7.09 -0.24 7.29
N LEU A 79 -7.45 -0.02 6.03
CA LEU A 79 -8.38 -0.84 5.28
C LEU A 79 -7.81 -1.14 3.89
N SER A 80 -8.43 -2.09 3.20
CA SER A 80 -8.23 -2.32 1.77
C SER A 80 -9.51 -1.99 1.01
N ILE A 81 -9.37 -1.67 -0.29
CA ILE A 81 -10.46 -1.25 -1.16
C ILE A 81 -11.58 -2.30 -1.29
N ASP A 82 -11.23 -3.57 -1.10
CA ASP A 82 -12.15 -4.71 -1.08
C ASP A 82 -12.87 -4.93 0.27
N GLY A 83 -12.60 -4.07 1.25
CA GLY A 83 -13.22 -4.09 2.56
C GLY A 83 -12.48 -4.91 3.61
N TYR A 84 -11.25 -5.36 3.37
CA TYR A 84 -10.44 -5.95 4.45
C TYR A 84 -10.01 -4.89 5.50
N PRO A 85 -10.01 -5.20 6.81
CA PRO A 85 -10.53 -6.43 7.41
C PRO A 85 -12.06 -6.43 7.46
N GLN A 86 -12.68 -7.48 6.90
CA GLN A 86 -14.12 -7.54 6.67
C GLN A 86 -14.94 -7.47 7.96
N GLU A 87 -14.46 -8.10 9.03
CA GLU A 87 -15.15 -8.21 10.33
C GLU A 87 -15.42 -6.86 10.98
N ILE A 88 -14.55 -5.86 10.75
CA ILE A 88 -14.64 -4.53 11.36
C ILE A 88 -14.95 -3.43 10.35
N PHE A 89 -15.04 -3.76 9.06
CA PHE A 89 -15.13 -2.79 7.97
C PHE A 89 -16.26 -1.79 8.16
N ASN A 90 -17.49 -2.27 8.38
CA ASN A 90 -18.66 -1.41 8.50
C ASN A 90 -18.54 -0.46 9.70
N THR A 91 -18.12 -0.98 10.86
CA THR A 91 -17.92 -0.20 12.08
C THR A 91 -16.89 0.90 11.87
N VAL A 92 -15.73 0.56 11.30
CA VAL A 92 -14.66 1.53 11.02
C VAL A 92 -15.14 2.57 10.00
N MET A 93 -15.83 2.16 8.93
CA MET A 93 -16.34 3.08 7.91
C MET A 93 -17.37 4.07 8.49
N GLU A 94 -18.24 3.63 9.39
CA GLU A 94 -19.16 4.54 10.11
C GLU A 94 -18.41 5.56 10.95
N MET A 95 -17.35 5.15 11.66
CA MET A 95 -16.53 6.06 12.46
C MET A 95 -15.80 7.08 11.58
N LEU A 96 -15.22 6.62 10.48
CA LEU A 96 -14.53 7.48 9.50
C LEU A 96 -15.48 8.53 8.90
N LYS A 97 -16.70 8.13 8.49
CA LYS A 97 -17.69 9.06 7.91
C LYS A 97 -18.20 10.12 8.89
N ARG A 98 -18.06 9.90 10.20
CA ARG A 98 -18.44 10.89 11.24
C ARG A 98 -17.35 11.92 11.54
N ASN A 99 -16.12 11.69 11.08
CA ASN A 99 -15.01 12.62 11.34
C ASN A 99 -14.93 13.68 10.21
N PRO A 100 -15.30 14.95 10.48
CA PRO A 100 -15.26 16.00 9.47
C PRO A 100 -13.83 16.40 9.07
N ASP A 101 -12.85 16.15 9.94
CA ASP A 101 -11.44 16.51 9.75
C ASP A 101 -10.60 15.32 9.23
N LEU A 102 -11.26 14.24 8.81
CA LEU A 102 -10.60 13.02 8.33
C LEU A 102 -9.67 13.31 7.16
N GLN A 103 -8.47 12.73 7.23
CA GLN A 103 -7.54 12.66 6.11
C GLN A 103 -7.45 11.23 5.59
N VAL A 104 -7.71 11.02 4.31
CA VAL A 104 -7.66 9.71 3.66
C VAL A 104 -6.44 9.63 2.77
N TYR A 105 -5.73 8.51 2.84
CA TYR A 105 -4.53 8.24 2.08
C TYR A 105 -4.72 6.94 1.30
N GLY A 106 -4.71 7.01 -0.03
CA GLY A 106 -4.70 5.84 -0.89
C GLY A 106 -3.27 5.30 -1.03
N LEU A 107 -3.07 4.02 -0.77
CA LEU A 107 -1.78 3.34 -0.93
C LEU A 107 -1.93 2.24 -1.98
N HIS A 108 -1.17 2.33 -3.06
CA HIS A 108 -1.34 1.41 -4.18
C HIS A 108 -0.05 1.12 -4.95
N ASP A 109 -0.10 0.05 -5.72
CA ASP A 109 0.90 -0.36 -6.69
C ASP A 109 0.92 0.55 -7.93
N ALA A 110 2.05 0.59 -8.64
CA ALA A 110 2.07 1.17 -9.99
C ALA A 110 1.47 0.16 -10.98
N SER A 111 0.15 -0.03 -10.91
CA SER A 111 -0.62 -1.00 -11.68
C SER A 111 -1.95 -0.38 -12.18
N PRO A 112 -2.65 -0.98 -13.15
CA PRO A 112 -3.96 -0.49 -13.60
C PRO A 112 -4.99 -0.38 -12.46
N LYS A 113 -5.07 -1.41 -11.61
CA LYS A 113 -5.93 -1.37 -10.41
C LYS A 113 -5.47 -0.28 -9.45
N GLY A 114 -4.16 -0.16 -9.21
CA GLY A 114 -3.62 0.81 -8.26
C GLY A 114 -3.88 2.25 -8.65
N VAL A 115 -3.61 2.64 -9.90
CA VAL A 115 -3.88 4.01 -10.39
C VAL A 115 -5.38 4.36 -10.42
N SER A 116 -6.25 3.37 -10.27
CA SER A 116 -7.69 3.55 -10.18
C SER A 116 -8.16 3.84 -8.75
N LEU A 117 -7.35 3.55 -7.72
CA LEU A 117 -7.76 3.58 -6.32
C LEU A 117 -8.36 4.93 -5.91
N ILE A 118 -7.66 6.03 -6.20
CA ILE A 118 -8.13 7.37 -5.80
C ILE A 118 -9.44 7.74 -6.49
N TYR A 119 -9.61 7.33 -7.75
CA TYR A 119 -10.86 7.51 -8.47
C TYR A 119 -11.98 6.70 -7.82
N GLU A 120 -11.74 5.45 -7.46
CA GLU A 120 -12.73 4.60 -6.78
C GLU A 120 -13.15 5.18 -5.42
N LEU A 121 -12.20 5.63 -4.60
CA LEU A 121 -12.49 6.24 -3.30
C LEU A 121 -13.41 7.46 -3.39
N ARG A 122 -13.25 8.26 -4.44
CA ARG A 122 -14.04 9.48 -4.69
C ARG A 122 -15.41 9.22 -5.30
N ASN A 123 -15.60 8.09 -6.00
CA ASN A 123 -16.80 7.83 -6.80
C ASN A 123 -17.66 6.67 -6.30
N ASN A 124 -17.22 5.95 -5.25
CA ASN A 124 -17.94 4.81 -4.69
C ASN A 124 -18.71 5.18 -3.40
N GLU A 125 -20.00 4.84 -3.36
CA GLU A 125 -20.92 5.11 -2.23
C GLU A 125 -20.53 4.41 -0.92
N GLN A 126 -19.93 3.23 -1.02
CA GLN A 126 -19.41 2.52 0.14
C GLN A 126 -18.26 3.31 0.80
N TRP A 127 -17.53 4.07 -0.01
CA TRP A 127 -16.38 4.89 0.39
C TRP A 127 -16.80 6.35 0.62
N PHE A 128 -16.15 7.30 -0.08
CA PHE A 128 -16.24 8.73 0.20
C PHE A 128 -16.90 9.53 -0.92
N LYS A 129 -17.74 8.88 -1.74
CA LYS A 129 -18.56 9.60 -2.73
C LYS A 129 -19.39 10.70 -2.05
N ASP A 130 -19.43 11.87 -2.68
CA ASP A 130 -20.12 13.07 -2.22
C ASP A 130 -19.63 13.61 -0.85
N SER A 131 -18.46 13.17 -0.38
CA SER A 131 -17.80 13.67 0.82
C SER A 131 -16.81 14.80 0.51
N SER A 132 -16.64 15.74 1.44
CA SER A 132 -15.62 16.79 1.38
C SER A 132 -14.27 16.37 1.96
N VAL A 133 -14.09 15.09 2.28
CA VAL A 133 -12.87 14.54 2.88
C VAL A 133 -11.68 14.69 1.93
N ASN A 134 -10.54 15.08 2.48
CA ASN A 134 -9.30 15.17 1.72
C ASN A 134 -8.74 13.77 1.45
N ILE A 135 -8.60 13.42 0.17
CA ILE A 135 -8.03 12.15 -0.28
C ILE A 135 -6.69 12.42 -0.98
N TYR A 136 -5.62 11.93 -0.38
CA TYR A 136 -4.24 12.03 -0.85
C TYR A 136 -3.78 10.71 -1.48
N ASP A 137 -2.93 10.82 -2.49
CA ASP A 137 -2.31 9.67 -3.15
C ASP A 137 -0.90 9.42 -2.58
N LEU A 138 -0.74 8.31 -1.87
CA LEU A 138 0.54 7.80 -1.37
C LEU A 138 1.08 6.63 -2.19
N GLY A 139 0.34 6.16 -3.20
CA GLY A 139 0.74 5.04 -4.01
C GLY A 139 1.95 5.35 -4.90
N ILE A 140 2.53 4.29 -5.45
CA ILE A 140 3.58 4.43 -6.45
C ILE A 140 2.91 4.62 -7.81
N SER A 141 3.29 5.71 -8.48
CA SER A 141 2.77 6.05 -9.81
C SER A 141 3.71 5.55 -10.91
N PRO A 142 3.17 5.18 -12.09
CA PRO A 142 3.99 4.89 -13.27
C PRO A 142 4.96 6.02 -13.63
N ARG A 143 4.56 7.29 -13.45
CA ARG A 143 5.43 8.47 -13.64
C ARG A 143 6.74 8.39 -12.86
N GLN A 144 6.72 7.84 -11.64
CA GLN A 144 7.92 7.73 -10.81
C GLN A 144 8.83 6.60 -11.28
N ILE A 145 8.23 5.48 -11.68
CA ILE A 145 8.96 4.33 -12.22
C ILE A 145 9.70 4.74 -13.50
N LEU A 146 9.03 5.46 -14.39
CA LEU A 146 9.61 5.95 -15.65
C LEU A 146 10.77 6.93 -15.43
N LYS A 147 10.73 7.74 -14.37
CA LYS A 147 11.80 8.68 -14.01
C LYS A 147 12.99 8.00 -13.32
N ASN A 148 12.79 6.85 -12.67
CA ASN A 148 13.82 6.15 -11.92
C ASN A 148 13.72 4.62 -12.11
N PRO A 149 14.40 4.04 -13.11
CA PRO A 149 14.23 2.64 -13.51
C PRO A 149 14.90 1.62 -12.57
N LYS A 150 15.13 1.96 -11.30
CA LYS A 150 15.74 1.06 -10.30
C LYS A 150 14.75 0.02 -9.74
N TYR A 151 13.46 0.17 -10.02
CA TYR A 151 12.42 -0.71 -9.51
C TYR A 151 12.36 -2.02 -10.30
N VAL A 152 11.96 -3.09 -9.60
CA VAL A 152 11.68 -4.38 -10.25
C VAL A 152 10.34 -4.26 -10.98
N ILE A 153 10.40 -4.17 -12.30
CA ILE A 153 9.21 -4.11 -13.15
C ILE A 153 8.76 -5.52 -13.46
N LEU A 154 7.52 -5.81 -13.10
CA LEU A 154 6.81 -7.03 -13.48
C LEU A 154 6.04 -6.79 -14.78
N ASN A 155 5.76 -7.86 -15.51
CA ASN A 155 4.99 -7.80 -16.74
C ASN A 155 4.00 -8.96 -16.82
N SER A 156 2.73 -8.67 -17.12
CA SER A 156 1.72 -9.70 -17.37
C SER A 156 0.71 -9.30 -18.47
N PRO A 157 0.25 -10.26 -19.29
CA PRO A 157 -0.83 -10.03 -20.24
C PRO A 157 -2.17 -9.63 -19.60
N GLU A 158 -2.40 -10.01 -18.34
CA GLU A 158 -3.56 -9.62 -17.53
C GLU A 158 -3.52 -8.13 -17.22
N SER A 159 -2.39 -7.62 -16.70
CA SER A 159 -2.19 -6.19 -16.45
C SER A 159 -2.38 -5.37 -17.73
N ALA A 160 -1.85 -5.84 -18.86
CA ALA A 160 -2.04 -5.17 -20.16
C ALA A 160 -3.51 -5.07 -20.57
N ARG A 161 -4.32 -6.10 -20.27
CA ARG A 161 -5.76 -6.11 -20.54
C ARG A 161 -6.51 -5.16 -19.62
N GLU A 162 -6.21 -5.16 -18.34
CA GLU A 162 -6.80 -4.25 -17.36
C GLU A 162 -6.51 -2.78 -17.69
N ALA A 163 -5.27 -2.46 -18.06
CA ALA A 163 -4.86 -1.12 -18.51
C ALA A 163 -5.73 -0.60 -19.67
N LYS A 164 -6.02 -1.46 -20.64
CA LYS A 164 -6.86 -1.10 -21.79
C LYS A 164 -8.31 -0.83 -21.39
N LEU A 165 -8.80 -1.51 -20.36
CA LEU A 165 -10.16 -1.38 -19.84
C LEU A 165 -10.36 -0.22 -18.86
N LEU A 166 -9.30 0.53 -18.51
CA LEU A 166 -9.40 1.67 -17.61
C LEU A 166 -10.43 2.71 -18.11
N PRO A 167 -11.27 3.26 -17.21
CA PRO A 167 -12.17 4.37 -17.53
C PRO A 167 -11.43 5.57 -18.14
N SER A 168 -12.11 6.28 -19.03
CA SER A 168 -11.58 7.48 -19.71
C SER A 168 -11.09 8.56 -18.74
N GLU A 169 -11.77 8.70 -17.61
CA GLU A 169 -11.51 9.65 -16.54
C GLU A 169 -10.17 9.37 -15.86
N ILE A 170 -9.84 8.09 -15.68
CA ILE A 170 -8.56 7.65 -15.11
C ILE A 170 -7.47 7.85 -16.15
N LYS A 171 -7.72 7.45 -17.41
CA LYS A 171 -6.77 7.64 -18.51
C LYS A 171 -6.41 9.11 -18.74
N ALA A 172 -7.36 10.03 -18.53
CA ALA A 172 -7.13 11.47 -18.68
C ALA A 172 -6.15 12.05 -17.64
N ASN A 173 -5.99 11.38 -16.49
CA ASN A 173 -5.04 11.78 -15.45
C ASN A 173 -3.64 11.20 -15.63
N LEU A 174 -3.45 10.32 -16.62
CA LEU A 174 -2.18 9.67 -16.92
C LEU A 174 -1.54 10.32 -18.14
N THR A 175 -0.21 10.45 -18.14
CA THR A 175 0.51 10.89 -19.33
C THR A 175 0.50 9.80 -20.41
N PRO A 176 0.72 10.16 -21.70
CA PRO A 176 0.80 9.17 -22.77
C PRO A 176 1.86 8.09 -22.53
N GLU A 177 2.99 8.45 -21.93
CA GLU A 177 4.07 7.51 -21.59
C GLU A 177 3.63 6.49 -20.52
N GLU A 178 2.90 6.95 -19.50
CA GLU A 178 2.37 6.09 -18.46
C GLU A 178 1.32 5.11 -19.00
N LEU A 179 0.44 5.58 -19.89
CA LEU A 179 -0.56 4.73 -20.54
C LEU A 179 0.10 3.65 -21.38
N ILE A 180 1.08 4.01 -22.22
CA ILE A 180 1.83 3.03 -23.03
C ILE A 180 2.53 2.01 -22.13
N TRP A 181 3.13 2.47 -21.03
CA TRP A 181 3.80 1.59 -20.07
C TRP A 181 2.83 0.59 -19.44
N LEU A 182 1.67 1.03 -18.95
CA LEU A 182 0.63 0.15 -18.40
C LEU A 182 0.04 -0.80 -19.45
N GLU A 183 -0.29 -0.29 -20.65
CA GLU A 183 -0.89 -1.09 -21.73
C GLU A 183 0.07 -2.14 -22.32
N SER A 184 1.37 -1.98 -22.10
CA SER A 184 2.38 -3.01 -22.39
C SER A 184 2.43 -4.14 -21.35
N GLY A 185 1.64 -4.03 -20.28
CA GLY A 185 1.51 -5.01 -19.22
C GLY A 185 2.47 -4.81 -18.05
N ASN A 186 3.20 -3.69 -18.02
CA ASN A 186 4.15 -3.41 -16.96
C ASN A 186 3.43 -2.95 -15.68
N PHE A 187 3.95 -3.39 -14.54
CA PHE A 187 3.50 -2.92 -13.22
C PHE A 187 4.62 -3.05 -12.18
N VAL A 188 4.50 -2.34 -11.06
CA VAL A 188 5.39 -2.47 -9.90
C VAL A 188 4.55 -2.64 -8.64
N GLU A 189 4.89 -3.66 -7.87
CA GLU A 189 4.23 -4.02 -6.62
C GLU A 189 4.92 -3.39 -5.41
N LEU A 190 4.15 -2.94 -4.42
CA LEU A 190 4.65 -2.45 -3.13
C LEU A 190 5.41 -3.55 -2.38
N GLU A 191 5.04 -4.81 -2.60
CA GLU A 191 5.67 -6.00 -2.04
C GLU A 191 7.12 -6.19 -2.54
N SER A 192 7.53 -5.50 -3.62
CA SER A 192 8.91 -5.49 -4.10
C SER A 192 9.86 -4.68 -3.19
N PHE A 193 9.31 -3.87 -2.28
CA PHE A 193 10.08 -3.06 -1.34
C PHE A 193 10.37 -3.83 -0.06
N SER A 194 11.52 -3.56 0.57
CA SER A 194 11.76 -4.06 1.92
C SER A 194 10.79 -3.43 2.91
N SER A 195 10.29 -4.21 3.88
CA SER A 195 9.31 -3.77 4.88
C SER A 195 9.70 -2.46 5.57
N LYS A 196 10.98 -2.34 5.97
CA LYS A 196 11.52 -1.12 6.61
C LYS A 196 11.44 0.10 5.68
N SER A 197 11.72 -0.08 4.39
CA SER A 197 11.66 1.01 3.42
C SER A 197 10.21 1.42 3.19
N LEU A 198 9.32 0.45 3.00
CA LEU A 198 7.90 0.71 2.77
C LEU A 198 7.26 1.47 3.95
N LEU A 199 7.43 0.99 5.18
CA LEU A 199 6.93 1.68 6.38
C LEU A 199 7.47 3.11 6.48
N ARG A 200 8.79 3.30 6.27
CA ARG A 200 9.42 4.63 6.30
C ARG A 200 8.83 5.58 5.25
N ILE A 201 8.58 5.09 4.04
CA ILE A 201 8.02 5.92 2.97
C ILE A 201 6.59 6.34 3.31
N ILE A 202 5.78 5.40 3.80
CA ILE A 202 4.38 5.66 4.15
C ILE A 202 4.30 6.69 5.30
N THR A 203 5.05 6.51 6.38
CA THR A 203 5.08 7.48 7.51
C THR A 203 5.50 8.87 7.05
N ARG A 204 6.51 8.96 6.17
CA ARG A 204 6.97 10.23 5.62
C ARG A 204 5.92 10.85 4.69
N GLY A 205 5.27 10.04 3.85
CA GLY A 205 4.20 10.47 2.95
C GLY A 205 3.02 11.08 3.70
N ILE A 206 2.57 10.45 4.79
CA ILE A 206 1.50 10.98 5.65
C ILE A 206 1.86 12.34 6.23
N SER A 207 3.13 12.53 6.61
CA SER A 207 3.58 13.79 7.23
C SER A 207 3.66 14.96 6.24
N ILE A 208 3.87 14.68 4.95
CA ILE A 208 4.14 15.70 3.92
C ILE A 208 2.91 15.99 3.05
N SER A 209 2.04 15.01 2.79
CA SER A 209 0.93 15.18 1.84
C SER A 209 0.01 16.36 2.13
N PRO A 210 -0.36 16.67 3.39
CA PRO A 210 -1.18 17.85 3.70
C PRO A 210 -0.47 19.18 3.42
N LEU A 211 0.87 19.20 3.42
CA LEU A 211 1.66 20.41 3.16
C LEU A 211 1.83 20.70 1.67
N ASP A 212 1.77 19.67 0.83
CA ASP A 212 2.01 19.75 -0.62
C ASP A 212 0.73 19.64 -1.48
N ASN A 213 -0.45 19.70 -0.84
CA ASN A 213 -1.76 19.53 -1.48
C ASN A 213 -1.84 18.27 -2.38
N GLY A 214 -1.12 17.19 -2.04
CA GLY A 214 -1.12 15.94 -2.80
C GLY A 214 -0.42 15.97 -4.17
N ASN A 215 0.39 16.97 -4.48
CA ASN A 215 1.06 17.07 -5.80
C ASN A 215 2.26 16.12 -5.97
N GLN A 216 2.83 15.60 -4.87
CA GLN A 216 3.87 14.57 -4.89
C GLN A 216 3.32 13.26 -4.36
N SER A 217 2.86 12.41 -5.29
CA SER A 217 2.83 10.96 -5.10
C SER A 217 4.22 10.49 -4.61
N PHE A 218 4.27 9.38 -3.85
CA PHE A 218 5.44 8.66 -3.28
C PHE A 218 6.82 9.34 -3.32
N ILE A 219 7.32 9.73 -2.14
CA ILE A 219 8.67 10.29 -1.98
C ILE A 219 9.70 9.24 -2.40
N THR A 220 10.40 9.50 -3.50
CA THR A 220 11.54 8.70 -3.90
C THR A 220 12.60 8.81 -2.81
N LEU A 221 12.87 7.72 -2.11
CA LEU A 221 14.07 7.62 -1.30
C LEU A 221 15.25 7.54 -2.28
N GLU A 222 15.87 8.68 -2.57
CA GLU A 222 17.24 8.65 -3.07
C GLU A 222 18.08 7.84 -2.06
N ASP A 223 18.81 6.86 -2.59
CA ASP A 223 19.67 5.95 -1.83
C ASP A 223 20.51 6.68 -0.78
N ASN A 224 20.64 6.03 0.39
CA ASN A 224 21.45 6.44 1.54
C ASN A 224 22.92 6.81 1.19
N SER A 225 23.17 8.01 0.66
CA SER A 225 24.53 8.52 0.48
C SER A 225 24.72 10.01 0.81
N SER A 226 23.66 10.75 1.20
CA SER A 226 23.77 12.17 1.56
C SER A 226 23.17 12.52 2.92
N LEU A 227 23.35 11.65 3.93
CA LEU A 227 23.23 12.02 5.35
C LEU A 227 24.42 12.88 5.85
N ALA A 228 24.88 13.78 5.00
CA ALA A 228 25.88 14.80 5.33
C ALA A 228 25.39 16.19 4.84
N ALA A 229 24.12 16.51 5.07
CA ALA A 229 23.69 17.90 5.12
C ALA A 229 22.41 18.00 5.95
N THR A 230 22.46 18.86 6.97
CA THR A 230 21.40 19.22 7.93
C THR A 230 21.06 18.17 9.00
N GLY A 231 21.44 18.53 10.23
CA GLY A 231 21.65 17.65 11.37
C GLY A 231 20.40 17.16 12.09
N GLY A 232 20.62 16.05 12.81
CA GLY A 232 19.64 15.40 13.66
C GLY A 232 20.03 13.94 13.93
N TYR A 233 21.20 13.71 14.54
CA TYR A 233 21.60 12.39 14.99
C TYR A 233 20.64 11.91 16.09
N ILE A 234 19.81 10.90 15.81
CA ILE A 234 19.17 10.09 16.85
C ILE A 234 19.86 8.73 16.81
N TYR A 235 20.81 8.56 17.74
CA TYR A 235 21.39 7.28 18.09
C TYR A 235 20.31 6.43 18.78
N GLY A 236 19.85 5.37 18.11
CA GLY A 236 19.19 4.23 18.76
C GLY A 236 20.25 3.16 18.97
N VAL A 237 20.70 3.03 20.21
CA VAL A 237 21.69 2.05 20.67
C VAL A 237 21.15 0.63 20.43
N ASP A 238 21.93 -0.19 19.73
CA ASP A 238 21.82 -1.65 19.77
C ASP A 238 22.00 -2.12 21.22
N SER A 239 21.02 -2.87 21.74
CA SER A 239 21.25 -3.73 22.90
C SER A 239 20.71 -5.11 22.57
N PHE A 240 21.58 -5.93 21.99
CA PHE A 240 21.46 -7.38 22.11
C PHE A 240 21.67 -7.74 23.59
N GLY A 241 20.68 -8.40 24.17
CA GLY A 241 20.73 -9.11 25.44
C GLY A 241 19.97 -10.41 25.29
#